data_AF-A0AAV7JBD8-F1
#
_entry.id   AF-A0AAV7JBD8-F1
#
_cell.length_a   1.000
_cell.length_b   1.000
_cell.length_c   1.000
_cell.angle_alpha   90.00
_cell.angle_beta   90.00
_cell.angle_gamma   90.00
#
_symmetry.space_group_name_H-M   'P 1'
#
loop_
_entity.id
_entity.type
_entity.pdbx_description
1 polymer ?
#
loop_
_entity_poly.entity_id
_entity_poly.type
_entity_poly.pdbx_seq_one_letter_code
_entity_poly.pdbx_strand_id
1 'polypeptide(L)'
;MLADNDEQIRHKAVKTILDMRINSSSFRPIEIRPFNLPSIRFTAETYVNMIDCETSFITEPPFTRYLTKEVLINCLRAPLEIPAHLCHTQAVERTIQLVTKSSCSVTGEMRDMD
;
A
#
# COMPACT_ATOMS: atom_id res chain seq x y z
N MET A 1 8.20 -1.82 -5.29
CA MET A 1 9.58 -2.01 -4.78
C MET A 1 9.97 -3.48 -4.65
N LEU A 2 9.31 -4.37 -3.88
CA LEU A 2 9.72 -5.79 -3.79
C LEU A 2 9.65 -6.58 -5.12
N ALA A 3 8.71 -6.22 -5.99
CA ALA A 3 8.56 -6.79 -7.34
C ALA A 3 9.27 -5.96 -8.42
N ASP A 4 10.13 -5.00 -8.04
CA ASP A 4 10.85 -4.19 -9.02
C ASP A 4 11.99 -4.99 -9.66
N ASN A 5 12.29 -4.71 -10.93
CA ASN A 5 13.40 -5.36 -11.63
C ASN A 5 14.77 -4.87 -11.15
N ASP A 6 14.84 -3.64 -10.62
CA ASP A 6 16.07 -3.08 -10.04
C ASP A 6 16.36 -3.67 -8.66
N GLU A 7 17.51 -4.32 -8.53
CA GLU A 7 17.99 -4.92 -7.28
C GLU A 7 18.16 -3.90 -6.16
N GLN A 8 18.63 -2.68 -6.45
CA GLN A 8 18.84 -1.65 -5.44
C GLN A 8 17.50 -1.21 -4.82
N ILE A 9 16.46 -1.11 -5.64
CA ILE A 9 15.11 -0.79 -5.19
C ILE A 9 14.57 -1.92 -4.30
N ARG A 10 14.77 -3.19 -4.69
CA ARG A 10 14.38 -4.34 -3.88
C ARG A 10 15.14 -4.37 -2.55
N HIS A 11 16.43 -4.08 -2.56
CA HIS A 11 17.25 -4.03 -1.36
C HIS A 11 16.75 -2.97 -0.37
N LYS A 12 16.45 -1.76 -0.86
CA LYS A 12 15.83 -0.71 -0.04
C LYS A 12 14.51 -1.20 0.58
N ALA A 13 13.64 -1.83 -0.21
CA ALA A 13 12.36 -2.35 0.28
C ALA A 13 12.50 -3.41 1.37
N VAL A 14 13.37 -4.40 1.15
CA VAL A 14 13.61 -5.49 2.12
C VAL A 14 14.13 -4.92 3.42
N LYS A 15 15.13 -4.04 3.36
CA LYS A 15 15.67 -3.35 4.54
C LYS A 15 14.56 -2.60 5.29
N THR A 16 13.80 -1.76 4.59
CA THR A 16 12.71 -0.98 5.18
C THR A 16 11.67 -1.87 5.88
N ILE A 17 11.25 -2.98 5.27
CA ILE A 17 10.26 -3.89 5.89
C ILE A 17 10.83 -4.59 7.12
N LEU A 18 12.10 -5.02 7.08
CA LEU A 18 12.75 -5.63 8.24
C LEU A 18 12.89 -4.64 9.40
N ASP A 19 13.27 -3.40 9.11
CA ASP A 19 13.36 -2.32 10.11
C ASP A 19 11.98 -2.02 10.72
N MET A 20 10.91 -1.98 9.90
CA MET A 20 9.53 -1.84 10.39
C MET A 20 9.14 -2.98 11.34
N ARG A 21 9.48 -4.23 11.00
CA ARG A 21 9.18 -5.39 11.86
C ARG A 21 9.89 -5.31 13.20
N ILE A 22 11.17 -4.93 13.21
CA ILE A 22 11.95 -4.74 14.44
C ILE A 22 11.32 -3.64 15.30
N ASN A 23 11.03 -2.48 14.71
CA ASN A 23 10.44 -1.35 15.43
C ASN A 23 9.01 -1.66 15.92
N SER A 24 8.25 -2.47 15.18
CA SER A 24 6.91 -2.90 15.58
C SER A 24 6.90 -3.91 16.72
N SER A 25 7.99 -4.64 16.99
CA SER A 25 8.08 -5.54 18.15
C SER A 25 8.16 -4.80 19.50
N SER A 26 8.51 -3.52 19.46
CA SER A 26 8.49 -2.60 20.61
C SER A 26 7.12 -1.95 20.84
N PHE A 27 6.23 -2.00 19.84
CA PHE A 27 4.85 -1.55 19.95
C PHE A 27 3.96 -2.77 20.26
N ARG A 28 3.09 -2.66 21.27
CA ARG A 28 2.02 -3.66 21.47
C ARG A 28 1.31 -3.87 20.13
N PRO A 29 0.81 -5.07 19.81
CA PRO A 29 0.05 -5.28 18.58
C PRO A 29 -1.12 -4.31 18.61
N ILE A 30 -0.99 -3.20 17.89
CA ILE A 30 -2.08 -2.26 17.74
C ILE A 30 -3.07 -3.03 16.87
N GLU A 31 -4.20 -3.42 17.45
CA GLU A 31 -5.24 -4.18 16.73
C GLU A 31 -5.71 -3.43 15.48
N ILE A 32 -5.49 -2.10 15.44
CA ILE A 32 -5.93 -1.19 14.39
C ILE A 32 -4.76 -0.35 13.88
N ARG A 33 -4.37 -0.51 12.61
CA ARG A 33 -3.35 0.33 11.96
C ARG A 33 -3.84 1.79 11.94
N PRO A 34 -3.12 2.77 12.55
CA PRO A 34 -3.53 4.16 12.47
C PRO A 34 -3.42 4.66 11.03
N PHE A 35 -4.45 5.37 10.57
CA PHE A 35 -4.43 6.01 9.26
C PHE A 35 -3.63 7.32 9.34
N ASN A 36 -2.32 7.22 9.14
CA ASN A 36 -1.42 8.36 9.05
C ASN A 36 -1.01 8.55 7.59
N LEU A 37 -1.38 9.68 7.01
CA LEU A 37 -0.99 10.03 5.65
C LEU A 37 0.49 10.48 5.65
N PRO A 38 1.39 9.81 4.91
CA PRO A 38 2.76 10.29 4.79
C PRO A 38 2.81 11.56 3.93
N SER A 39 3.83 12.38 4.14
CA SER A 39 4.11 13.51 3.24
C SER A 39 4.58 12.97 1.89
N ILE A 40 3.88 13.34 0.81
CA ILE A 40 4.17 12.88 -0.55
C ILE A 40 4.97 13.96 -1.28
N ARG A 41 6.15 13.59 -1.77
CA ARG A 41 6.99 14.45 -2.63
C ARG A 41 6.52 14.33 -4.07
N PHE A 42 5.59 15.19 -4.48
CA PHE A 42 5.06 15.22 -5.87
C PHE A 42 6.10 15.62 -6.91
N THR A 43 7.20 16.26 -6.50
CA THR A 43 8.33 16.61 -7.38
C THR A 43 9.30 15.44 -7.59
N ALA A 44 9.07 14.28 -6.98
CA ALA A 44 9.93 13.13 -7.16
C ALA A 44 9.84 12.58 -8.59
N GLU A 45 10.99 12.37 -9.22
CA GLU A 45 11.09 11.77 -10.55
C GLU A 45 10.81 10.27 -10.55
N THR A 46 11.03 9.61 -9.41
CA THR A 46 10.84 8.18 -9.25
C THR A 46 9.93 7.88 -8.07
N TYR A 47 9.12 6.83 -8.23
CA TYR A 47 8.16 6.40 -7.22
C TYR A 47 8.82 6.02 -5.88
N VAL A 48 10.08 5.56 -5.92
CA VAL A 48 10.90 5.19 -4.75
C VAL A 48 11.20 6.39 -3.84
N ASN A 49 11.17 7.60 -4.40
CA ASN A 49 11.49 8.84 -3.70
C ASN A 49 10.24 9.67 -3.36
N MET A 50 9.05 9.22 -3.76
CA MET A 50 7.78 9.90 -3.45
C MET A 50 7.49 9.93 -1.96
N ILE A 51 7.89 8.89 -1.22
CA ILE A 51 7.68 8.77 0.22
C ILE A 51 9.01 8.45 0.89
N ASP A 52 9.30 9.17 1.97
CA ASP A 52 10.47 8.91 2.79
C ASP A 52 10.13 7.89 3.87
N CYS A 53 10.35 6.61 3.56
CA CYS A 53 10.03 5.52 4.47
C CYS A 53 10.95 5.43 5.70
N GLU A 54 12.07 6.14 5.72
CA GLU A 54 13.00 6.13 6.87
C GLU A 54 12.55 7.12 7.94
N THR A 55 12.05 8.29 7.53
CA THR A 55 11.64 9.36 8.44
C THR A 55 10.14 9.38 8.70
N SER A 56 9.32 8.83 7.81
CA SER A 56 7.87 8.78 7.98
C SER A 56 7.48 7.63 8.91
N PHE A 57 6.50 7.87 9.79
CA PHE A 57 5.88 6.81 10.59
C PHE A 57 5.06 5.88 9.69
N ILE A 58 5.73 4.91 9.08
CA ILE A 58 5.13 3.92 8.20
C ILE A 58 5.15 2.56 8.91
N THR A 59 3.97 2.00 9.09
CA THR A 59 3.80 0.63 9.58
C THR A 59 3.93 -0.36 8.42
N GLU A 60 4.30 -1.59 8.71
CA GLU A 60 4.47 -2.64 7.70
C GLU A 60 3.23 -2.73 6.77
N PRO A 61 3.40 -2.78 5.44
CA PRO A 61 2.30 -3.00 4.51
C PRO A 61 1.54 -4.30 4.81
N PRO A 62 0.20 -4.32 4.77
CA PRO A 62 -0.59 -5.54 5.00
C PRO A 62 -0.19 -6.71 4.10
N PHE A 63 0.21 -6.42 2.86
CA PHE A 63 0.64 -7.42 1.88
C PHE A 63 1.93 -8.16 2.30
N THR A 64 2.84 -7.50 3.02
CA THR A 64 4.11 -8.11 3.41
C THR A 64 4.04 -8.78 4.76
N ARG A 65 3.03 -8.49 5.60
CA ARG A 65 2.87 -9.00 6.97
C ARG A 65 3.04 -10.51 7.11
N TYR A 66 2.54 -11.27 6.12
CA TYR A 66 2.55 -12.74 6.14
C TYR A 66 3.77 -13.35 5.44
N LEU A 67 4.61 -12.53 4.80
CA LEU A 67 5.84 -13.01 4.16
C LEU A 67 6.90 -13.30 5.23
N THR A 68 7.51 -14.48 5.18
CA THR A 68 8.60 -14.80 6.11
C THR A 68 9.86 -14.00 5.80
N LYS A 69 10.81 -13.96 6.74
CA LYS A 69 12.09 -13.27 6.53
C LYS A 69 12.85 -13.85 5.34
N GLU A 70 12.79 -15.16 5.16
CA GLU A 70 13.44 -15.90 4.07
C GLU A 70 12.85 -15.49 2.71
N VAL A 71 11.52 -15.34 2.62
CA VAL A 71 10.85 -14.86 1.40
C VAL A 71 11.28 -13.43 1.06
N LEU A 72 11.36 -12.55 2.06
CA LEU A 72 11.85 -11.18 1.86
C LEU A 72 13.32 -11.17 1.39
N ILE A 73 14.18 -12.01 1.96
CA ILE A 73 15.58 -12.12 1.52
C ILE A 73 15.67 -12.68 0.09
N ASN A 74 14.82 -13.63 -0.27
CA ASN A 74 14.75 -14.15 -1.64
C ASN A 74 14.36 -13.07 -2.65
N CYS A 75 13.60 -12.06 -2.23
CA CYS A 75 13.28 -10.90 -3.06
C CYS A 75 14.53 -10.10 -3.48
N LEU A 76 15.68 -10.25 -2.82
CA LEU A 76 16.91 -9.62 -3.28
C LEU A 76 17.40 -10.26 -4.59
N ARG A 77 17.30 -11.58 -4.71
CA ARG A 77 17.77 -12.37 -5.86
C ARG A 77 16.83 -12.29 -7.05
N ALA A 78 15.53 -12.31 -6.81
CA ALA A 78 14.51 -12.25 -7.84
C ALA A 78 13.33 -11.37 -7.39
N PRO A 79 12.67 -10.64 -8.29
CA PRO A 79 11.48 -9.87 -7.95
C PRO A 79 10.39 -10.76 -7.34
N LEU A 80 9.63 -10.21 -6.39
CA LEU A 80 8.43 -10.88 -5.87
C LEU A 80 7.41 -11.07 -7.00
N GLU A 81 7.00 -12.31 -7.25
CA GLU A 81 5.94 -12.60 -8.20
C GLU A 81 4.59 -12.12 -7.64
N ILE A 82 4.01 -11.12 -8.30
CA ILE A 82 2.67 -10.64 -7.98
C ILE A 82 1.71 -11.30 -8.97
N PRO A 83 0.67 -12.01 -8.50
CA PRO A 83 -0.34 -12.56 -9.39
C PRO A 83 -0.93 -11.47 -10.29
N ALA A 84 -1.12 -11.76 -11.57
CA ALA A 84 -1.82 -10.88 -12.47
C ALA A 84 -3.29 -10.80 -12.05
N HIS A 85 -3.63 -9.79 -11.26
CA HIS A 85 -5.01 -9.49 -10.96
C HIS A 85 -5.59 -8.76 -12.17
N LEU A 86 -6.68 -9.28 -12.73
CA LEU A 86 -7.39 -8.60 -13.81
C LEU A 86 -8.03 -7.33 -13.23
N CYS A 87 -7.36 -6.19 -13.40
CA CYS A 87 -7.84 -4.90 -12.92
C CYS A 87 -9.16 -4.47 -13.62
N HIS A 88 -9.43 -5.04 -14.80
CA HIS A 88 -10.59 -4.77 -15.65
C HIS A 88 -11.52 -5.97 -15.74
N THR A 89 -11.98 -6.48 -14.60
CA THR A 89 -13.11 -7.41 -14.66
C THR A 89 -14.38 -6.63 -14.98
N GLN A 90 -15.22 -7.19 -15.84
CA GLN A 90 -16.55 -6.63 -16.14
C GLN A 90 -17.39 -6.42 -14.87
N ALA A 91 -17.12 -7.20 -13.81
CA ALA A 91 -17.73 -7.03 -12.50
C ALA A 91 -17.33 -5.71 -11.81
N VAL A 92 -16.06 -5.31 -11.88
CA VAL A 92 -15.58 -4.02 -11.35
C VAL A 92 -16.23 -2.86 -12.12
N GLU A 93 -16.28 -2.94 -13.46
CA GLU A 93 -16.90 -1.90 -14.29
C GLU A 93 -18.40 -1.73 -14.00
N ARG A 94 -19.14 -2.83 -13.90
CA ARG A 94 -20.57 -2.83 -13.55
C ARG A 94 -20.80 -2.25 -12.15
N THR A 95 -19.96 -2.63 -11.19
CA THR A 95 -20.06 -2.13 -9.81
C THR A 95 -19.83 -0.62 -9.75
N ILE A 96 -18.80 -0.12 -10.43
CA ILE A 96 -18.53 1.33 -10.51
C ILE A 96 -19.73 2.04 -11.15
N GLN A 97 -20.24 1.54 -12.27
CA GLN A 97 -21.41 2.13 -12.94
C GLN A 97 -22.64 2.18 -12.02
N LEU A 98 -22.91 1.10 -11.27
CA LEU A 98 -24.02 1.04 -10.32
C LEU A 98 -23.83 2.06 -9.20
N VAL A 99 -22.66 2.10 -8.57
CA VAL A 99 -22.33 3.04 -7.49
C VAL A 99 -22.48 4.48 -7.99
N THR A 100 -21.94 4.81 -9.16
CA THR A 100 -22.06 6.15 -9.75
C THR A 100 -23.53 6.52 -10.00
N LYS A 101 -24.33 5.62 -10.59
CA LYS A 101 -25.77 5.87 -10.80
C LYS A 101 -26.52 6.09 -9.50
N SER A 102 -26.28 5.24 -8.49
CA SER A 102 -26.88 5.37 -7.17
C SER A 102 -26.48 6.66 -6.48
N SER A 103 -25.19 7.02 -6.50
CA SER A 103 -24.71 8.28 -5.93
C SER A 103 -25.32 9.50 -6.64
N CYS A 104 -25.37 9.50 -7.97
CA CYS A 104 -26.00 10.57 -8.76
C CYS A 104 -27.50 10.71 -8.48
N SER A 105 -28.20 9.61 -8.17
CA SER A 105 -29.62 9.65 -7.81
C SER A 105 -29.89 10.29 -6.45
N VAL A 106 -28.89 10.32 -5.55
CA VAL A 106 -29.01 10.86 -4.18
C VAL A 106 -28.43 12.28 -4.09
N THR A 107 -27.59 12.69 -5.04
CA THR A 107 -27.07 14.06 -5.11
C THR A 107 -28.17 15.03 -5.54
N GLY A 108 -28.71 15.79 -4.59
CA GLY A 108 -29.74 16.81 -4.84
C GLY A 108 -30.90 16.81 -3.84
N GLU A 109 -31.01 15.81 -2.96
CA GLU A 109 -31.99 15.88 -1.88
C GLU A 109 -31.58 16.94 -0.86
N MET A 110 -32.44 17.96 -0.70
CA MET A 110 -32.34 18.89 0.41
C MET A 110 -32.40 18.08 1.70
N ARG A 111 -31.42 18.27 2.58
CA ARG A 111 -31.56 17.84 3.96
C ARG A 111 -32.66 18.70 4.56
N ASP A 112 -33.83 18.13 4.77
CA ASP A 112 -34.80 18.73 5.68
C ASP A 112 -34.11 18.81 7.04
N MET A 113 -33.79 20.04 7.45
CA MET A 113 -33.29 20.33 8.78
C MET A 113 -34.51 20.38 9.70
N ASP A 114 -34.74 19.29 10.42
CA ASP A 114 -35.56 19.28 11.64
C ASP A 114 -34.75 19.81 12.84
#